data_AF-A0A382K3P8-F1
#
_entry.id   AF-A0A382K3P8-F1
#
_cell.length_a   1.000
_cell.length_b   1.000
_cell.length_c   1.000
_cell.angle_alpha   90.00
_cell.angle_beta   90.00
_cell.angle_gamma   90.00
#
_symmetry.space_group_name_H-M   'P 1'
#
loop_
_entity.id
_entity.type
_entity.pdbx_description
1 polymer ?
#
loop_
_entity_poly.entity_id
_entity_poly.type
_entity_poly.pdbx_seq_one_letter_code
_entity_poly.pdbx_strand_id
1 'polypeptide(L)' 'MGEGTYHLVTLGCPKNQVDSDKLEGVLVADGFSSVDRASDADLIVVNTCA' A
#
# COMPACT_ATOMS: atom_id res chain seq x y z
N MET A 1 6.19 -1.81 16.76
CA MET A 1 5.32 -0.64 17.03
C MET A 1 5.15 0.04 15.68
N GLY A 2 4.27 -0.53 14.86
CA GLY A 2 3.90 -0.02 13.54
C GLY A 2 2.38 -0.01 13.50
N GLU A 3 1.76 0.77 14.37
CA GLU A 3 0.32 1.01 14.35
C GLU A 3 0.10 2.30 13.58
N GLY A 4 -0.14 2.18 12.27
CA GLY A 4 -0.37 3.31 11.37
C GLY A 4 -1.23 2.91 10.19
N THR A 5 -1.84 3.89 9.52
CA THR A 5 -2.64 3.66 8.32
C THR A 5 -1.82 3.84 7.05
N TYR A 6 -2.08 3.04 6.02
CA TYR A 6 -1.42 3.20 4.73
C TYR A 6 -2.39 3.26 3.57
N HIS A 7 -1.99 3.96 2.50
CA HIS A 7 -2.72 3.97 1.24
C HIS A 7 -1.78 3.58 0.09
N LEU A 8 -2.13 2.50 -0.62
CA LEU A 8 -1.35 1.99 -1.74
C LEU A 8 -1.95 2.48 -3.07
N VAL A 9 -1.22 3.35 -3.77
CA VAL A 9 -1.56 3.82 -5.10
C VAL A 9 -0.78 3.01 -6.12
N THR A 10 -1.47 2.25 -6.97
CA THR A 10 -0.84 1.51 -8.06
C THR A 10 -1.02 2.26 -9.37
N LEU A 11 0.06 2.77 -9.95
CA LEU A 11 0.06 3.50 -11.24
C LEU A 11 0.82 2.68 -12.28
N GLY A 12 0.10 1.98 -13.17
CA GLY A 12 0.74 1.19 -14.22
C GLY A 12 -0.14 0.09 -14.81
N CYS A 13 0.50 -0.92 -15.39
CA CYS A 13 -0.15 -2.07 -16.04
C CYS A 13 -0.69 -3.08 -15.00
N PRO A 14 -1.64 -3.97 -15.38
CA PRO A 14 -2.23 -4.99 -14.49
C PRO A 14 -1.23 -5.98 -13.88
N LYS A 15 0.03 -6.00 -14.34
CA LYS A 15 1.10 -6.78 -13.72
C LYS A 15 1.46 -6.28 -12.31
N ASN A 16 1.27 -4.99 -12.03
CA ASN A 16 1.53 -4.40 -10.71
C ASN A 16 0.50 -4.79 -9.65
N GLN A 17 -0.68 -5.33 -10.00
CA GLN A 17 -1.65 -5.77 -8.99
C GLN A 17 -1.09 -6.91 -8.13
N VAL A 18 -0.39 -7.87 -8.74
CA VAL A 18 0.19 -9.02 -8.01
C VAL A 18 1.34 -8.60 -7.09
N ASP A 19 2.13 -7.59 -7.50
CA ASP A 19 3.19 -7.02 -6.65
C ASP A 19 2.61 -6.15 -5.53
N SER A 20 1.51 -5.45 -5.81
CA SER A 20 0.74 -4.70 -4.81
C SER A 20 0.16 -5.61 -3.72
N ASP A 21 -0.41 -6.77 -4.07
CA ASP A 21 -0.88 -7.76 -3.08
C ASP A 21 0.22 -8.21 -2.10
N LYS A 22 1.47 -8.39 -2.58
CA LYS A 22 2.60 -8.74 -1.71
C LYS A 22 2.99 -7.59 -0.80
N LEU A 23 3.01 -6.37 -1.32
CA LEU A 23 3.31 -5.16 -0.54
C LEU A 23 2.27 -4.97 0.58
N GLU A 24 0.98 -5.14 0.27
CA GLU A 24 -0.09 -5.09 1.27
C GLU A 24 0.07 -6.17 2.34
N GLY A 25 0.40 -7.40 1.94
CA GLY A 25 0.65 -8.49 2.88
C GLY A 25 1.77 -8.21 3.89
N VAL A 26 2.86 -7.55 3.45
CA VAL A 26 3.95 -7.15 4.34
C VAL A 26 3.51 -6.03 5.29
N LEU A 27 2.81 -5.01 4.79
CA LEU A 27 2.35 -3.88 5.59
C LEU A 27 1.36 -4.32 6.68
N VAL A 28 0.43 -5.22 6.33
CA VAL A 28 -0.51 -5.80 7.29
C VAL A 28 0.22 -6.65 8.33
N ALA A 29 1.21 -7.45 7.92
CA ALA A 29 2.02 -8.25 8.85
C ALA A 29 2.83 -7.40 9.84
N ASP A 30 3.21 -6.18 9.44
CA ASP A 30 3.94 -5.22 10.29
C ASP A 30 3.03 -4.37 11.19
N GLY A 31 1.70 -4.54 11.07
CA GLY A 31 0.69 -3.92 11.93
C GLY A 31 -0.07 -2.75 11.31
N PHE A 32 0.18 -2.43 10.04
CA PHE A 32 -0.50 -1.33 9.37
C PHE A 32 -1.89 -1.74 8.87
N SER A 33 -2.80 -0.75 8.82
CA SER A 33 -4.15 -0.93 8.27
C SER A 33 -4.33 -0.13 6.99
N SER A 34 -4.97 -0.71 5.97
CA SER A 34 -5.22 0.01 4.72
C SER A 34 -6.36 1.01 4.88
N VAL A 35 -6.26 2.15 4.20
CA VAL A 35 -7.31 3.17 4.10
C VAL A 35 -7.59 3.51 2.65
N ASP A 36 -8.84 3.86 2.35
CA ASP A 36 -9.29 4.14 0.98
C ASP A 36 -8.82 5.51 0.45
N ARG A 37 -8.49 6.45 1.33
CA ARG A 37 -8.08 7.81 0.94
C ARG A 37 -6.67 8.09 1.39
N ALA A 38 -5.84 8.60 0.48
CA ALA A 38 -4.49 9.06 0.77
C ALA A 38 -4.43 10.11 1.90
N SER A 39 -5.49 10.91 2.10
CA SER A 39 -5.59 11.91 3.16
C SER A 39 -5.75 11.33 4.57
N ASP A 40 -6.15 10.06 4.68
CA ASP A 40 -6.33 9.37 5.96
C ASP A 40 -5.13 8.46 6.30
N ALA A 41 -4.10 8.44 5.45
CA ALA A 41 -2.95 7.56 5.58
C ALA A 41 -1.78 8.27 6.26
N ASP A 42 -1.16 7.60 7.23
CA ASP A 42 0.14 7.99 7.78
C ASP A 42 1.28 7.72 6.78
N LEU A 43 1.08 6.74 5.88
CA LEU A 43 2.03 6.33 4.84
C LEU A 43 1.35 6.19 3.48
N ILE A 44 1.86 6.87 2.46
CA ILE A 44 1.42 6.68 1.06
C ILE A 44 2.48 5.89 0.31
N VAL A 45 2.10 4.75 -0.25
CA VAL A 45 2.96 3.92 -1.10
C VAL A 45 2.51 4.08 -2.54
N VAL A 46 3.40 4.58 -3.41
CA VAL A 46 3.12 4.69 -4.85
C VAL A 46 3.88 3.61 -5.59
N ASN A 47 3.19 2.54 -5.97
CA ASN A 47 3.73 1.47 -6.80
C ASN A 47 3.58 1.84 -8.28
N THR A 48 4.66 2.29 -8.90
CA THR A 48 4.69 2.67 -10.32
C THR A 48 5.68 1.80 -11.09
N CYS A 49 5.35 1.48 -12.34
CA CYS A 49 6.31 0.87 -13.26
C CYS A 49 7.29 1.94 -13.77
N ALA A 50 8.51 1.55 -14.14
CA ALA A 50 9.32 2.30 -15.10
C ALA A 50 8.90 1.96 -16.54
#